data_AF-A0A7D5M058-F1
#
_entry.id   AF-A0A7D5M058-F1
#
_cell.length_a   1.000
_cell.length_b   1.000
_cell.length_c   1.000
_cell.angle_alpha   90.00
_cell.angle_beta   90.00
_cell.angle_gamma   90.00
#
_symmetry.space_group_name_H-M   'P 1'
#
loop_
_entity.id
_entity.type
_entity.pdbx_description
1 polymer ?
#
loop_
_entity_poly.entity_id
_entity_poly.type
_entity_poly.pdbx_seq_one_letter_code
_entity_poly.pdbx_strand_id
1 'polypeptide(L)'
;MSESNHIDINSLHQTVLRETENDSILEINPNFYRNLADFIGNLRKQEFDGVENKIKDTLIDMVTELTSLLIKIRIDKISKTSDLEISYLLDEEKFILDSQEDQKERIEMILSATINGKSKFLESLAQSHKTKKIVIRFLHEVDELVGADLEKYGPFKTEDIATIPYENAQALIAKNVATKVHLED
;
A
#
# COMPACT_ATOMS: atom_id res chain seq x y z
N MET A 1 -5.57 18.24 -30.14
CA MET A 1 -5.72 19.41 -29.25
C MET A 1 -6.14 18.84 -27.91
N SER A 2 -5.17 18.48 -27.07
CA SER A 2 -5.44 17.86 -25.77
C SER A 2 -5.55 18.99 -24.76
N GLU A 3 -6.77 19.28 -24.31
CA GLU A 3 -6.95 20.15 -23.15
C GLU A 3 -6.17 19.54 -21.99
N SER A 4 -5.16 20.25 -21.54
CA SER A 4 -4.42 19.95 -20.32
C SER A 4 -5.41 20.05 -19.16
N ASN A 5 -6.02 18.92 -18.80
CA ASN A 5 -6.78 18.71 -17.57
C ASN A 5 -5.83 18.86 -16.38
N HIS A 6 -5.46 20.11 -16.09
CA HIS A 6 -4.60 20.45 -14.98
C HIS A 6 -5.41 20.23 -13.70
N ILE A 7 -5.12 19.15 -12.98
CA ILE A 7 -5.61 19.00 -11.61
C ILE A 7 -4.94 20.08 -10.76
N ASP A 8 -5.76 20.83 -10.04
CA ASP A 8 -5.35 21.75 -8.98
C ASP A 8 -6.00 21.34 -7.64
N ILE A 9 -5.53 21.93 -6.53
CA ILE A 9 -6.06 21.61 -5.19
C ILE A 9 -7.57 21.88 -5.07
N ASN A 10 -8.08 22.88 -5.78
CA ASN A 10 -9.50 23.22 -5.76
C ASN A 10 -10.33 22.12 -6.44
N SER A 11 -9.87 21.62 -7.58
CA SER A 11 -10.51 20.52 -8.30
C SER A 11 -10.52 19.24 -7.45
N LEU A 12 -9.42 18.91 -6.76
CA LEU A 12 -9.36 17.80 -5.82
C LEU A 12 -10.37 17.98 -4.68
N HIS A 13 -10.39 19.16 -4.05
CA HIS A 13 -11.33 19.46 -2.99
C HIS A 13 -12.78 19.35 -3.46
N GLN A 14 -13.11 19.86 -4.65
CA GLN A 14 -14.46 19.76 -5.22
C GLN A 14 -14.85 18.31 -5.53
N THR A 15 -13.92 17.49 -6.04
CA THR A 15 -14.16 16.06 -6.23
C THR A 15 -14.44 15.36 -4.92
N VAL A 16 -13.62 15.59 -3.89
CA VAL A 16 -13.83 15.00 -2.54
C VAL A 16 -15.16 15.44 -1.94
N LEU A 17 -15.50 16.72 -2.07
CA LEU A 17 -16.76 17.26 -1.56
C LEU A 17 -17.96 16.58 -2.23
N ARG A 18 -17.97 16.52 -3.57
CA ARG A 18 -19.04 15.83 -4.32
C ARG A 18 -19.11 14.36 -3.97
N GLU A 19 -17.97 13.69 -3.85
CA GLU A 19 -17.92 12.29 -3.45
C GLU A 19 -18.49 12.10 -2.02
N THR A 20 -18.30 13.06 -1.12
CA THR A 20 -18.84 13.00 0.24
C THR A 20 -20.35 13.26 0.27
N GLU A 21 -20.86 14.16 -0.58
CA GLU A 21 -22.27 14.57 -0.61
C GLU A 21 -23.20 13.57 -1.30
N ASN A 22 -22.68 12.75 -2.22
CA ASN A 22 -23.46 11.76 -2.94
C ASN A 22 -23.39 10.39 -2.26
N ASP A 23 -24.50 9.65 -2.21
CA ASP A 23 -24.52 8.30 -1.61
C ASP A 23 -23.85 7.26 -2.52
N SER A 24 -24.11 7.34 -3.84
CA SER A 24 -23.47 6.47 -4.85
C SER A 24 -22.08 6.95 -5.22
N ILE A 25 -21.25 6.03 -5.72
CA ILE A 25 -19.93 6.37 -6.27
C ILE A 25 -20.06 7.20 -7.55
N LEU A 26 -19.24 8.24 -7.66
CA LEU A 26 -19.22 9.10 -8.85
C LEU A 26 -18.20 8.60 -9.89
N GLU A 27 -18.52 8.80 -11.16
CA GLU A 27 -17.54 8.64 -12.23
C GLU A 27 -16.52 9.78 -12.15
N ILE A 28 -15.25 9.42 -11.96
CA ILE A 28 -14.13 10.35 -11.95
C ILE A 28 -13.18 10.05 -13.12
N ASN A 29 -12.29 10.99 -13.42
CA ASN A 29 -11.34 10.83 -14.52
C ASN A 29 -10.50 9.54 -14.35
N PRO A 30 -10.41 8.65 -15.36
CA PRO A 30 -9.60 7.44 -15.29
C PRO A 30 -8.13 7.65 -14.96
N ASN A 31 -7.57 8.82 -15.31
CA ASN A 31 -6.18 9.19 -15.03
C ASN A 31 -6.07 10.10 -13.81
N PHE A 32 -7.05 10.13 -12.91
CA PHE A 32 -7.09 11.06 -11.77
C PHE A 32 -5.82 10.98 -10.91
N TYR A 33 -5.44 9.79 -10.45
CA TYR A 33 -4.26 9.60 -9.61
C TYR A 33 -2.96 9.94 -10.35
N ARG A 34 -2.86 9.64 -11.65
CA ARG A 34 -1.70 9.99 -12.49
C ARG A 34 -1.56 11.51 -12.63
N ASN A 35 -2.65 12.18 -12.96
CA ASN A 35 -2.68 13.64 -13.07
C ASN A 35 -2.34 14.32 -11.74
N LEU A 36 -2.79 13.75 -10.62
CA LEU A 36 -2.45 14.25 -9.29
C LEU A 36 -0.97 14.02 -8.95
N ALA A 37 -0.41 12.87 -9.31
CA ALA A 37 1.01 12.57 -9.14
C ALA A 37 1.87 13.54 -9.98
N ASP A 38 1.48 13.85 -11.21
CA ASP A 38 2.14 14.85 -12.05
C ASP A 38 2.09 16.24 -11.42
N PHE A 39 0.94 16.64 -10.86
CA PHE A 39 0.79 17.90 -10.13
C PHE A 39 1.73 18.00 -8.93
N ILE A 40 1.75 16.99 -8.05
CA ILE A 40 2.66 16.95 -6.89
C ILE A 40 4.12 16.89 -7.35
N GLY A 41 4.42 16.10 -8.39
CA GLY A 41 5.76 15.97 -8.94
C GLY A 41 6.30 17.30 -9.47
N ASN A 42 5.46 18.07 -10.16
CA ASN A 42 5.82 19.41 -10.62
C ASN A 42 6.02 20.39 -9.45
N LEU A 43 5.18 20.33 -8.41
CA LEU A 43 5.36 21.14 -7.21
C LEU A 43 6.66 20.81 -6.46
N ARG A 44 7.04 19.53 -6.38
CA ARG A 44 8.27 19.10 -5.71
C ARG A 44 9.54 19.50 -6.47
N LYS A 45 9.49 19.58 -7.80
CA LYS A 45 10.62 20.02 -8.64
C LYS A 45 10.90 21.52 -8.51
N GLN A 46 9.92 22.30 -8.04
CA GLN A 46 10.10 23.72 -7.84
C GLN A 46 10.88 23.98 -6.54
N GLU A 47 12.00 24.70 -6.69
CA GLU A 47 12.80 25.19 -5.58
C GLU A 47 12.12 26.42 -5.00
N PHE A 48 11.76 26.34 -3.72
CA PHE A 48 11.19 27.43 -2.94
C PHE A 48 12.01 27.59 -1.68
N ASP A 49 12.14 28.82 -1.19
CA ASP A 49 12.91 29.12 0.01
C ASP A 49 12.04 29.75 1.10
N GLY A 50 12.44 29.56 2.36
CA GLY A 50 11.84 30.21 3.51
C GLY A 50 10.34 29.89 3.71
N VAL A 51 9.49 30.91 3.61
CA VAL A 51 8.04 30.80 3.84
C VAL A 51 7.35 30.05 2.69
N GLU A 52 7.82 30.23 1.46
CA GLU A 52 7.22 29.59 0.28
C GLU A 52 7.38 28.06 0.34
N ASN A 53 8.53 27.57 0.84
CA ASN A 53 8.71 26.13 1.02
C ASN A 53 7.74 25.55 2.06
N LYS A 54 7.49 26.26 3.17
CA LYS A 54 6.51 25.83 4.17
C LYS A 54 5.08 25.77 3.62
N ILE A 55 4.73 26.73 2.75
CA ILE A 55 3.42 26.74 2.08
C ILE A 55 3.32 25.54 1.14
N LYS A 56 4.37 25.25 0.34
CA LYS A 56 4.42 24.06 -0.51
C LYS A 56 4.25 22.78 0.31
N ASP A 57 5.00 22.62 1.40
CA ASP A 57 4.94 21.41 2.24
C ASP A 57 3.52 21.22 2.80
N THR A 58 2.92 22.30 3.33
CA THR A 58 1.54 22.29 3.83
C THR A 58 0.54 21.92 2.72
N LEU A 59 0.77 22.40 1.49
CA LEU A 59 -0.08 22.08 0.35
C LEU A 59 0.03 20.61 -0.05
N ILE A 60 1.23 20.04 -0.02
CA ILE A 60 1.44 18.60 -0.27
C ILE A 60 0.75 17.76 0.82
N ASP A 61 0.82 18.17 2.08
CA ASP A 61 0.14 17.49 3.18
C ASP A 61 -1.39 17.53 2.98
N MET A 62 -1.96 18.69 2.65
CA MET A 62 -3.40 18.82 2.35
C MET A 62 -3.84 17.92 1.20
N VAL A 63 -3.07 17.89 0.11
CA VAL A 63 -3.36 17.01 -1.03
C VAL A 63 -3.31 15.54 -0.60
N THR A 64 -2.35 15.16 0.24
CA THR A 64 -2.20 13.79 0.74
C THR A 64 -3.40 13.37 1.59
N GLU A 65 -3.84 14.24 2.50
CA GLU A 65 -5.01 14.01 3.34
C GLU A 65 -6.31 13.90 2.53
N LEU A 66 -6.54 14.83 1.59
CA LEU A 66 -7.71 14.81 0.71
C LEU A 66 -7.76 13.55 -0.17
N THR A 67 -6.61 13.14 -0.70
CA THR A 67 -6.51 11.92 -1.52
C THR A 67 -6.78 10.68 -0.69
N SER A 68 -6.21 10.61 0.51
CA SER A 68 -6.45 9.52 1.46
C SER A 68 -7.92 9.44 1.86
N LEU A 69 -8.58 10.58 2.05
CA LEU A 69 -10.00 10.66 2.33
C LEU A 69 -10.84 10.18 1.14
N LEU A 70 -10.51 10.63 -0.08
CA LEU A 70 -11.19 10.23 -1.31
C LEU A 70 -11.22 8.71 -1.47
N ILE A 71 -10.04 8.09 -1.36
CA ILE A 71 -9.88 6.63 -1.48
C ILE A 71 -10.76 5.93 -0.44
N LYS A 72 -10.68 6.35 0.83
CA LYS A 72 -11.47 5.73 1.92
C LYS A 72 -12.96 5.81 1.67
N ILE A 73 -13.47 6.99 1.27
CA ILE A 73 -14.90 7.18 1.00
C ILE A 73 -15.35 6.27 -0.13
N ARG A 74 -14.61 6.25 -1.24
CA ARG A 74 -14.98 5.46 -2.42
C ARG A 74 -14.98 3.95 -2.13
N ILE A 75 -13.98 3.45 -1.41
CA ILE A 75 -13.91 2.04 -0.99
C ILE A 75 -15.04 1.67 0.00
N ASP A 76 -15.38 2.56 0.95
CA ASP A 76 -16.47 2.34 1.91
C ASP A 76 -17.85 2.30 1.23
N LYS A 77 -18.08 3.14 0.22
CA LYS A 77 -19.32 3.11 -0.57
C LYS A 77 -19.52 1.78 -1.29
N ILE A 78 -18.49 1.26 -1.93
CA ILE A 78 -18.58 -0.01 -2.69
C ILE A 78 -18.86 -1.17 -1.76
N SER A 79 -18.29 -1.15 -0.55
CA SER A 79 -18.58 -2.17 0.47
C SER A 79 -20.07 -2.25 0.82
N LYS A 80 -20.88 -1.24 0.47
CA LYS A 80 -22.31 -1.14 0.75
C LYS A 80 -23.20 -1.31 -0.49
N THR A 81 -22.66 -1.28 -1.72
CA THR A 81 -23.46 -1.24 -2.95
C THR A 81 -23.19 -2.40 -3.91
N SER A 82 -24.09 -2.58 -4.89
CA SER A 82 -24.11 -3.67 -5.88
C SER A 82 -23.10 -3.50 -7.02
N ASP A 83 -22.83 -4.60 -7.74
CA ASP A 83 -21.80 -4.76 -8.78
C ASP A 83 -21.76 -3.68 -9.88
N LEU A 84 -22.86 -2.97 -10.17
CA LEU A 84 -22.90 -1.93 -11.20
C LEU A 84 -22.02 -0.72 -10.84
N GLU A 85 -21.85 -0.43 -9.54
CA GLU A 85 -21.03 0.68 -9.05
C GLU A 85 -19.52 0.40 -9.13
N ILE A 86 -19.12 -0.86 -9.30
CA ILE A 86 -17.70 -1.26 -9.49
C ILE A 86 -17.15 -0.72 -10.81
N SER A 87 -18.02 -0.48 -11.80
CA SER A 87 -17.60 0.03 -13.12
C SER A 87 -17.03 1.46 -13.09
N TYR A 88 -17.40 2.26 -12.09
CA TYR A 88 -16.90 3.62 -11.90
C TYR A 88 -15.62 3.68 -11.05
N LEU A 89 -15.07 2.52 -10.71
CA LEU A 89 -13.85 2.41 -9.96
C LEU A 89 -12.62 2.55 -10.85
N LEU A 90 -11.62 3.28 -10.33
CA LEU A 90 -10.32 3.38 -10.98
C LEU A 90 -9.53 2.08 -10.82
N ASP A 91 -8.60 1.81 -11.74
CA ASP A 91 -7.82 0.57 -11.69
C ASP A 91 -6.91 0.52 -10.45
N GLU A 92 -6.41 1.69 -10.01
CA GLU A 92 -5.65 1.82 -8.75
C GLU A 92 -6.52 1.47 -7.52
N GLU A 93 -7.82 1.75 -7.56
CA GLU A 93 -8.77 1.43 -6.49
C GLU A 93 -9.18 -0.06 -6.55
N LYS A 94 -9.36 -0.63 -7.75
CA LYS A 94 -9.61 -2.07 -7.95
C LYS A 94 -8.48 -2.91 -7.38
N PHE A 95 -7.23 -2.49 -7.59
CA PHE A 95 -6.06 -3.15 -7.00
C PHE A 95 -6.14 -3.28 -5.46
N ILE A 96 -6.71 -2.27 -4.79
CA ILE A 96 -6.94 -2.32 -3.34
C ILE A 96 -8.03 -3.34 -3.00
N LEU A 97 -9.13 -3.37 -3.76
CA LEU A 97 -10.23 -4.31 -3.54
C LEU A 97 -9.83 -5.77 -3.79
N ASP A 98 -9.05 -6.04 -4.84
CA ASP A 98 -8.56 -7.38 -5.14
C ASP A 98 -7.78 -7.95 -3.94
N SER A 99 -6.96 -7.10 -3.30
CA SER A 99 -6.22 -7.48 -2.08
C SER A 99 -7.14 -7.78 -0.89
N GLN A 100 -8.31 -7.13 -0.80
CA GLN A 100 -9.31 -7.41 0.25
C GLN A 100 -10.04 -8.73 0.01
N GLU A 101 -10.37 -9.06 -1.24
CA GLU A 101 -10.98 -10.35 -1.57
C GLU A 101 -10.00 -11.49 -1.31
N ASP A 102 -8.74 -11.36 -1.71
CA ASP A 102 -7.65 -12.29 -1.36
C ASP A 102 -7.55 -12.52 0.17
N GLN A 103 -7.68 -11.44 0.95
CA GLN A 103 -7.68 -11.55 2.41
C GLN A 103 -8.89 -12.33 2.92
N LYS A 104 -10.08 -12.06 2.37
CA LYS A 104 -11.33 -12.72 2.74
C LYS A 104 -11.30 -14.21 2.39
N GLU A 105 -10.84 -14.58 1.19
CA GLU A 105 -10.64 -15.98 0.80
C GLU A 105 -9.68 -16.71 1.76
N ARG A 106 -8.58 -16.06 2.16
CA ARG A 106 -7.64 -16.64 3.14
C ARG A 106 -8.29 -16.84 4.51
N ILE A 107 -9.14 -15.91 4.95
CA ILE A 107 -9.91 -16.05 6.19
C ILE A 107 -10.87 -17.25 6.08
N GLU A 108 -11.63 -17.35 5.00
CA GLU A 108 -12.56 -18.47 4.77
C GLU A 108 -11.85 -19.82 4.69
N MET A 109 -10.67 -19.87 4.08
CA MET A 109 -9.81 -21.06 4.05
C MET A 109 -9.39 -21.49 5.46
N ILE A 110 -8.97 -20.55 6.32
CA ILE A 110 -8.60 -20.84 7.71
C ILE A 110 -9.82 -21.30 8.52
N LEU A 111 -10.96 -20.61 8.38
CA LEU A 111 -12.20 -20.97 9.07
C LEU A 111 -12.67 -22.37 8.67
N SER A 112 -12.71 -22.65 7.37
CA SER A 112 -13.10 -23.97 6.86
C SER A 112 -12.14 -25.06 7.31
N ALA A 113 -10.82 -24.82 7.32
CA ALA A 113 -9.86 -25.78 7.84
C ALA A 113 -10.04 -26.04 9.34
N THR A 114 -10.36 -24.99 10.11
CA THR A 114 -10.61 -25.08 11.56
C THR A 114 -11.87 -25.88 11.86
N ILE A 115 -12.99 -25.55 11.21
CA ILE A 115 -14.29 -26.22 11.39
C ILE A 115 -14.19 -27.69 10.97
N ASN A 116 -13.44 -27.99 9.90
CA ASN A 116 -13.24 -29.35 9.39
C ASN A 116 -12.13 -30.14 10.11
N GLY A 117 -11.53 -29.59 11.19
CA GLY A 117 -10.49 -30.28 11.97
C GLY A 117 -9.19 -30.58 11.22
N LYS A 118 -8.86 -29.82 10.16
CA LYS A 118 -7.65 -30.01 9.33
C LYS A 118 -6.40 -29.40 9.99
N SER A 119 -6.03 -29.88 11.18
CA SER A 119 -4.90 -29.34 11.97
C SER A 119 -3.56 -29.35 11.22
N LYS A 120 -3.23 -30.44 10.53
CA LYS A 120 -1.99 -30.56 9.73
C LYS A 120 -1.90 -29.54 8.59
N PHE A 121 -3.04 -29.17 8.00
CA PHE A 121 -3.08 -28.16 6.95
C PHE A 121 -2.79 -26.77 7.52
N LEU A 122 -3.37 -26.44 8.69
CA LEU A 122 -3.07 -25.19 9.39
C LEU A 122 -1.60 -25.10 9.83
N GLU A 123 -1.02 -26.21 10.30
CA GLU A 123 0.40 -26.30 10.62
C GLU A 123 1.29 -26.06 9.39
N SER A 124 0.97 -26.70 8.26
CA SER A 124 1.68 -26.49 7.00
C SER A 124 1.54 -25.06 6.47
N LEU A 125 0.37 -24.42 6.63
CA LEU A 125 0.15 -23.03 6.26
C LEU A 125 0.97 -22.07 7.14
N ALA A 126 1.02 -22.32 8.45
CA ALA A 126 1.83 -21.52 9.37
C ALA A 126 3.32 -21.64 9.04
N GLN A 127 3.81 -22.86 8.81
CA GLN A 127 5.21 -23.10 8.49
C GLN A 127 5.63 -22.48 7.17
N SER A 128 4.82 -22.62 6.11
CA SER A 128 5.12 -22.04 4.79
C SER A 128 5.18 -20.51 4.84
N HIS A 129 4.34 -19.88 5.67
CA HIS A 129 4.39 -18.44 5.87
C HIS A 129 5.65 -17.99 6.61
N LYS A 130 6.07 -18.73 7.66
CA LYS A 130 7.29 -18.43 8.43
C LYS A 130 8.56 -18.52 7.58
N THR A 131 8.62 -19.51 6.70
CA THR A 131 9.77 -19.76 5.81
C THR A 131 9.69 -19.00 4.49
N LYS A 132 8.65 -18.18 4.27
CA LYS A 132 8.53 -17.38 3.05
C LYS A 132 9.71 -16.42 2.95
N LYS A 133 10.49 -16.55 1.88
CA LYS A 133 11.67 -15.72 1.64
C LYS A 133 11.26 -14.30 1.26
N ILE A 134 11.78 -13.28 1.96
CA ILE A 134 11.55 -11.86 1.68
C ILE A 134 12.86 -11.10 1.60
N VAL A 135 12.89 -10.06 0.77
CA VAL A 135 14.06 -9.21 0.57
C VAL A 135 14.03 -8.06 1.58
N ILE A 136 15.12 -7.90 2.33
CA ILE A 136 15.31 -6.81 3.29
C ILE A 136 16.65 -6.11 3.05
N ARG A 137 16.71 -4.83 3.42
CA ARG A 137 17.94 -4.04 3.49
C ARG A 137 18.35 -3.85 4.94
N PHE A 138 19.60 -4.17 5.28
CA PHE A 138 20.13 -4.04 6.64
C PHE A 138 20.56 -2.60 6.91
N LEU A 139 20.14 -2.03 8.04
CA LEU A 139 20.55 -0.70 8.50
C LEU A 139 21.79 -0.77 9.39
N HIS A 140 22.02 -1.91 10.03
CA HIS A 140 23.15 -2.18 10.92
C HIS A 140 23.81 -3.50 10.57
N GLU A 141 25.05 -3.69 11.03
CA GLU A 141 25.75 -4.97 10.91
C GLU A 141 25.04 -6.07 11.72
N VAL A 142 24.96 -7.26 11.14
CA VAL A 142 24.30 -8.43 11.75
C VAL A 142 25.20 -9.65 11.54
N ASP A 143 25.54 -10.31 12.64
CA ASP A 143 26.31 -11.56 12.60
C ASP A 143 25.54 -12.71 11.91
N GLU A 144 26.22 -13.83 11.67
CA GLU A 144 25.60 -15.04 11.13
C GLU A 144 24.39 -15.47 11.99
N LEU A 145 23.23 -15.63 11.35
CA LEU A 145 21.97 -16.03 11.97
C LEU A 145 21.43 -17.32 11.35
N VAL A 146 20.63 -18.06 12.12
CA VAL A 146 19.92 -19.26 11.63
C VAL A 146 18.47 -18.89 11.32
N GLY A 147 18.05 -19.17 10.10
CA GLY A 147 16.71 -18.93 9.59
C GLY A 147 15.65 -19.90 10.13
N ALA A 148 14.39 -19.53 10.03
CA ALA A 148 13.24 -20.40 10.34
C ALA A 148 13.14 -21.64 9.42
N ASP A 149 13.85 -21.61 8.29
CA ASP A 149 14.07 -22.72 7.35
C ASP A 149 15.27 -23.60 7.73
N LEU A 150 15.96 -23.30 8.83
CA LEU A 150 17.19 -23.93 9.30
C LEU A 150 18.42 -23.64 8.41
N GLU A 151 18.34 -22.71 7.46
CA GLU A 151 19.49 -22.25 6.68
C GLU A 151 20.27 -21.16 7.44
N LYS A 152 21.56 -21.04 7.17
CA LYS A 152 22.41 -19.99 7.76
C LYS A 152 22.44 -18.77 6.84
N TYR A 153 22.40 -17.58 7.44
CA TYR A 153 22.37 -16.30 6.75
C TYR A 153 23.39 -15.34 7.37
N GLY A 154 24.12 -14.60 6.52
CA GLY A 154 25.07 -13.58 6.95
C GLY A 154 26.52 -14.11 7.09
N PRO A 155 27.42 -13.33 7.70
CA PRO A 155 27.18 -12.01 8.31
C PRO A 155 26.84 -10.93 7.27
N PHE A 156 26.04 -9.94 7.67
CA PHE A 156 25.59 -8.82 6.84
C PHE A 156 26.14 -7.49 7.35
N LYS A 157 26.47 -6.59 6.43
CA LYS A 157 26.92 -5.23 6.73
C LYS A 157 25.81 -4.22 6.55
N THR A 158 26.05 -3.00 7.02
CA THR A 158 25.17 -1.86 6.78
C THR A 158 24.94 -1.65 5.28
N GLU A 159 23.68 -1.42 4.92
CA GLU A 159 23.13 -1.28 3.56
C GLU A 159 23.19 -2.54 2.67
N ASP A 160 23.60 -3.71 3.20
CA ASP A 160 23.48 -4.97 2.46
C ASP A 160 22.00 -5.31 2.20
N ILE A 161 21.74 -5.94 1.06
CA ILE A 161 20.42 -6.45 0.68
C ILE A 161 20.50 -7.97 0.64
N ALA A 162 19.63 -8.65 1.38
CA ALA A 162 19.56 -10.10 1.35
C ALA A 162 18.13 -10.62 1.39
N THR A 163 17.96 -11.85 0.92
CA THR A 163 16.70 -12.58 1.00
C THR A 163 16.78 -13.56 2.17
N ILE A 164 15.93 -13.38 3.19
CA ILE A 164 15.89 -14.24 4.38
C ILE A 164 14.43 -14.64 4.71
N PRO A 165 14.18 -15.63 5.59
CA PRO A 165 12.82 -16.02 5.96
C PRO A 165 12.04 -14.89 6.62
N TYR A 166 10.73 -14.86 6.38
CA TYR A 166 9.81 -13.83 6.88
C TYR A 166 9.88 -13.66 8.39
N GLU A 167 9.92 -14.74 9.15
CA GLU A 167 9.99 -14.69 10.61
C GLU A 167 11.26 -13.96 11.10
N ASN A 168 12.41 -14.27 10.51
CA ASN A 168 13.69 -13.63 10.83
C ASN A 168 13.71 -12.16 10.41
N ALA A 169 13.24 -11.86 9.21
CA ALA A 169 13.14 -10.50 8.71
C ALA A 169 12.22 -9.64 9.57
N GLN A 170 11.08 -10.16 10.00
CA GLN A 170 10.15 -9.44 10.87
C GLN A 170 10.80 -9.10 12.22
N ALA A 171 11.59 -10.02 12.79
CA ALA A 171 12.32 -9.78 14.04
C ALA A 171 13.38 -8.68 13.91
N LEU A 172 14.06 -8.60 12.76
CA LEU A 172 15.06 -7.55 12.47
C LEU A 172 14.40 -6.19 12.22
N ILE A 173 13.29 -6.18 11.48
CA ILE A 173 12.50 -4.96 11.21
C ILE A 173 11.92 -4.40 12.51
N ALA A 174 11.36 -5.25 13.38
CA ALA A 174 10.82 -4.83 14.67
C ALA A 174 11.89 -4.21 15.60
N LYS A 175 13.16 -4.59 15.42
CA LYS A 175 14.31 -4.03 16.16
C LYS A 175 14.93 -2.81 15.47
N ASN A 176 14.35 -2.32 14.36
CA ASN A 176 14.92 -1.27 13.51
C ASN A 176 16.34 -1.60 12.98
N VAL A 177 16.66 -2.89 12.84
CA VAL A 177 17.96 -3.36 12.32
C VAL A 177 17.93 -3.52 10.80
N ALA A 178 16.74 -3.68 10.21
CA ALA A 178 16.54 -3.81 8.78
C ALA A 178 15.23 -3.15 8.35
N THR A 179 15.10 -2.87 7.05
CA THR A 179 13.87 -2.39 6.42
C THR A 179 13.44 -3.32 5.29
N LYS A 180 12.13 -3.46 5.08
CA LYS A 180 11.59 -4.25 3.97
C LYS A 180 11.82 -3.51 2.65
N VAL A 181 12.30 -4.22 1.64
CA VAL A 181 12.38 -3.70 0.27
C VAL A 181 11.13 -4.18 -0.47
N HIS A 182 10.34 -3.25 -1.00
CA HIS A 182 9.35 -3.59 -2.03
C HIS A 182 10.09 -3.51 -3.37
N LEU A 183 10.19 -4.64 -4.07
CA LEU A 183 10.51 -4.62 -5.49
C LEU A 183 9.24 -4.11 -6.17
N GLU A 184 9.28 -2.89 -6.67
CA GLU A 184 8.34 -2.45 -7.68
C GLU A 184 8.78 -3.14 -8.99
N ASP A 185 7.93 -4.03 -9.51
CA ASP A 185 8.06 -4.60 -10.87
C ASP A 185 7.58 -3.59 -11.92
#